data_AF-A0A0L8I169-F1
#
_entry.id   AF-A0A0L8I169-F1
#
_cell.length_a   1.000
_cell.length_b   1.000
_cell.length_c   1.000
_cell.angle_alpha   90.00
_cell.angle_beta   90.00
_cell.angle_gamma   90.00
#
_symmetry.space_group_name_H-M   'P 1'
#
loop_
_entity.id
_entity.type
_entity.pdbx_description
1 polymer ?
#
loop_
_entity_poly.entity_id
_entity_poly.type
_entity_poly.pdbx_seq_one_letter_code
_entity_poly.pdbx_strand_id
1 'polypeptide(L)'
;MTPVPHADDFPFPTLPANKDLLPLSDEEMPSGGDSAKLISSEDNISVYSGASGIEPHWITQEDLNDLPRDLYLSKQQSELLASELKQWNLVKADVRITSFRTWNQDFASFFNMENRLFYCTTVSGLFTFLGFPHNPSD
;
A
#
# COMPACT_ATOMS: atom_id res chain seq x y z
N MET A 1 31.73 -1.00 11.88
CA MET A 1 31.18 -0.40 13.12
C MET A 1 30.68 -1.55 13.97
N THR A 2 31.32 -1.82 15.11
CA THR A 2 30.88 -2.85 16.06
C THR A 2 30.07 -2.18 17.17
N PRO A 3 28.97 -2.80 17.64
CA PRO A 3 28.17 -2.23 18.72
C PRO A 3 29.02 -2.15 19.99
N VAL A 4 28.92 -1.01 20.69
CA VAL A 4 29.64 -0.77 21.94
C VAL A 4 28.98 -1.59 23.06
N PRO A 5 29.75 -2.37 23.84
CA PRO A 5 29.22 -3.11 24.98
C PRO A 5 28.72 -2.14 26.06
N HIS A 6 27.58 -2.46 26.67
CA HIS A 6 27.00 -1.64 27.73
C HIS A 6 27.92 -1.65 28.97
N ALA A 7 28.28 -0.47 29.46
CA ALA A 7 29.08 -0.24 30.66
C ALA A 7 28.39 0.79 31.57
N ASP A 8 28.69 0.77 32.86
CA ASP A 8 28.07 1.64 33.89
C ASP A 8 28.27 3.15 33.63
N ASP A 9 29.27 3.51 32.82
CA ASP A 9 29.55 4.90 32.40
C ASP A 9 28.50 5.45 31.40
N PHE A 10 27.57 4.62 30.93
CA PHE A 10 26.49 5.02 30.00
C PHE A 10 25.11 4.77 30.64
N PRO A 11 24.60 5.70 31.46
CA PRO A 11 23.29 5.53 32.10
C PRO A 11 22.17 5.49 31.05
N PHE A 12 21.19 4.61 31.27
CA PHE A 12 19.98 4.55 30.44
C PHE A 12 19.23 5.89 30.51
N PRO A 13 18.67 6.37 29.38
CA PRO A 13 17.75 7.49 29.41
C PRO A 13 16.54 7.13 30.27
N THR A 14 16.44 7.72 31.46
CA THR A 14 15.25 7.61 32.32
C THR A 14 14.17 8.58 31.84
N LEU A 15 12.92 8.11 31.85
CA LEU A 15 11.74 8.93 31.65
C LEU A 15 11.75 10.15 32.59
N PRO A 16 11.53 11.38 32.09
CA PRO A 16 11.49 12.56 32.94
C PRO A 16 10.35 12.46 33.95
N ALA A 17 10.63 12.81 35.21
CA ALA A 17 9.71 12.69 36.33
C ALA A 17 8.50 13.66 36.28
N ASN A 18 8.48 14.61 35.34
CA ASN A 18 7.32 15.47 35.11
C ASN A 18 6.39 14.83 34.08
N LYS A 19 5.56 13.95 34.63
CA LYS A 19 4.30 13.54 34.08
C LYS A 19 3.32 14.70 34.25
N ASP A 20 3.37 15.65 33.32
CA ASP A 20 2.19 16.47 33.00
C ASP A 20 1.20 15.54 32.30
N LEU A 21 0.59 14.67 33.11
CA LEU A 21 -0.66 14.01 32.78
C LEU A 21 -1.66 15.14 32.60
N LEU A 22 -2.10 15.37 31.36
CA LEU A 22 -3.32 16.11 31.12
C LEU A 22 -4.41 15.47 32.01
N PRO A 23 -5.07 16.22 32.91
CA PRO A 23 -6.05 15.64 33.79
C PRO A 23 -7.21 15.10 32.97
N LEU A 24 -7.44 13.79 33.07
CA LEU A 24 -8.75 13.21 32.89
C LEU A 24 -9.60 13.73 34.05
N SER A 25 -10.36 14.80 33.81
CA SER A 25 -11.41 15.25 34.71
C SER A 25 -12.74 14.77 34.14
N ASP A 26 -13.35 13.80 34.82
CA ASP A 26 -14.77 13.49 34.73
C ASP A 26 -15.54 14.66 35.35
N GLU A 27 -16.13 15.56 34.56
CA GLU A 27 -17.16 16.49 35.05
C GLU A 27 -18.18 16.80 33.95
N GLU A 28 -19.43 16.93 34.38
CA GLU A 28 -20.67 16.89 33.61
C GLU A 28 -20.85 17.95 32.49
N MET A 29 -21.71 17.59 31.53
CA MET A 29 -22.24 18.45 30.46
C MET A 29 -22.87 19.76 30.97
N PRO A 30 -22.61 20.90 30.30
CA PRO A 30 -23.59 21.96 30.19
C PRO A 30 -24.17 22.02 28.77
N SER A 31 -25.48 21.82 28.72
CA SER A 31 -26.37 22.19 27.63
C SER A 31 -26.30 23.70 27.33
N GLY A 32 -26.16 24.07 26.04
CA GLY A 32 -26.37 25.45 25.58
C GLY A 32 -25.76 25.71 24.21
N GLY A 33 -26.60 25.97 23.20
CA GLY A 33 -26.22 26.17 21.80
C GLY A 33 -25.54 27.53 21.51
N ASP A 34 -24.80 27.63 20.41
CA ASP A 34 -25.30 28.05 19.09
C ASP A 34 -24.13 28.31 18.11
N SER A 35 -24.35 27.88 16.86
CA SER A 35 -23.79 28.35 15.59
C SER A 35 -22.27 28.40 15.31
N ALA A 36 -21.84 27.38 14.56
CA ALA A 36 -21.12 27.45 13.28
C ALA A 36 -20.12 28.60 13.06
N LYS A 37 -18.83 28.24 12.99
CA LYS A 37 -17.89 28.94 12.11
C LYS A 37 -17.23 27.95 11.16
N LEU A 38 -17.71 28.06 9.93
CA LEU A 38 -17.24 27.43 8.71
C LEU A 38 -15.73 27.63 8.55
N ILE A 39 -14.99 26.53 8.32
CA ILE A 39 -13.71 26.61 7.63
C ILE A 39 -13.96 26.04 6.23
N SER A 40 -14.20 26.96 5.31
CA SER A 40 -14.12 26.73 3.88
C SER A 40 -12.63 26.73 3.51
N SER A 41 -12.11 25.57 3.18
CA SER A 41 -10.92 25.44 2.34
C SER A 41 -11.15 24.23 1.44
N GLU A 42 -11.29 24.51 0.15
CA GLU A 42 -11.50 23.56 -0.94
C GLU A 42 -10.23 22.73 -1.18
N ASP A 43 -9.90 21.88 -0.22
CA ASP A 43 -9.08 20.71 -0.47
C ASP A 43 -9.95 19.50 -0.11
N ASN A 44 -10.35 18.75 -1.12
CA ASN A 44 -11.02 17.45 -0.96
C ASN A 44 -10.00 16.43 -0.42
N ILE A 45 -9.44 16.69 0.75
CA ILE A 45 -8.80 15.66 1.54
C ILE A 45 -9.98 14.87 2.10
N SER A 46 -10.26 13.75 1.43
CA SER A 46 -11.06 12.66 2.00
C SER A 46 -10.41 12.27 3.32
N VAL A 47 -10.79 12.97 4.39
CA VAL A 47 -10.55 12.55 5.76
C VAL A 47 -11.18 11.18 5.83
N TYR A 48 -10.35 10.15 5.98
CA TYR A 48 -10.80 8.78 6.19
C TYR A 48 -11.68 8.83 7.43
N SER A 49 -12.99 8.94 7.21
CA SER A 49 -13.95 9.03 8.29
C SER A 49 -13.82 7.70 9.00
N GLY A 50 -13.27 7.72 10.22
CA GLY A 50 -13.07 6.54 11.04
C GLY A 50 -14.42 5.92 11.33
N ALA A 51 -14.92 5.12 10.40
CA ALA A 51 -16.13 4.34 10.57
C ALA A 51 -15.79 3.28 11.60
N SER A 52 -16.21 3.56 12.83
CA SER A 52 -16.18 2.63 13.95
C SER A 52 -17.00 1.40 13.56
N GLY A 53 -16.31 0.33 13.15
CA GLY A 53 -16.93 -0.92 12.69
C GLY A 53 -16.35 -1.55 11.42
N ILE A 54 -15.42 -0.90 10.71
CA ILE A 54 -14.78 -1.51 9.53
C ILE A 54 -13.68 -2.48 10.02
N GLU A 55 -13.91 -3.78 9.82
CA GLU A 55 -12.85 -4.78 9.96
C GLU A 55 -11.64 -4.39 9.08
N PRO A 56 -10.39 -4.57 9.54
CA PRO A 56 -9.22 -4.22 8.75
C PRO A 56 -9.29 -4.84 7.35
N HIS A 57 -9.11 -4.04 6.30
CA HIS A 57 -8.97 -4.56 4.95
C HIS A 57 -7.65 -5.29 4.83
N TRP A 58 -7.72 -6.60 4.58
CA TRP A 58 -6.54 -7.43 4.33
C TRP A 58 -6.24 -7.44 2.84
N ILE A 59 -5.03 -7.01 2.48
CA ILE A 59 -4.58 -6.95 1.09
C ILE A 59 -4.56 -8.37 0.51
N THR A 60 -5.33 -8.56 -0.55
CA THR A 60 -5.43 -9.81 -1.30
C THR A 60 -4.38 -9.88 -2.42
N GLN A 61 -4.28 -11.04 -3.10
CA GLN A 61 -3.40 -11.15 -4.26
C GLN A 61 -3.86 -10.26 -5.43
N GLU A 62 -5.17 -10.04 -5.58
CA GLU A 62 -5.74 -9.16 -6.61
C GLU A 62 -5.34 -7.70 -6.35
N ASP A 63 -5.56 -7.22 -5.12
CA ASP A 63 -5.11 -5.90 -4.69
C ASP A 63 -3.61 -5.71 -4.94
N LEU A 64 -2.81 -6.72 -4.60
CA LEU A 64 -1.35 -6.67 -4.77
C LEU A 64 -0.92 -6.73 -6.24
N ASN A 65 -1.73 -7.28 -7.14
CA ASN A 65 -1.44 -7.28 -8.58
C ASN A 65 -1.75 -5.92 -9.20
N ASP A 66 -2.84 -5.27 -8.77
CA ASP A 66 -3.27 -3.98 -9.32
C ASP A 66 -2.53 -2.80 -8.71
N LEU A 67 -2.22 -2.84 -7.40
CA LEU A 67 -1.57 -1.74 -6.69
C LEU A 67 -0.26 -1.26 -7.35
N PRO A 68 0.65 -2.14 -7.81
CA PRO A 68 1.84 -1.69 -8.54
C PRO A 68 1.55 -1.03 -9.88
N ARG A 69 0.47 -1.44 -10.55
CA ARG A 69 0.02 -0.83 -11.82
C ARG A 69 -0.53 0.56 -11.56
N ASP A 70 -1.39 0.70 -10.55
CA ASP A 70 -2.01 1.96 -10.20
C ASP A 70 -0.99 3.00 -9.71
N LEU A 71 0.06 2.52 -9.03
CA LEU A 71 1.15 3.35 -8.52
C LEU A 71 2.34 3.47 -9.48
N TYR A 72 2.26 2.90 -10.69
CA TYR A 72 3.34 2.91 -11.70
C TYR A 72 4.71 2.44 -11.17
N LEU A 73 4.71 1.40 -10.33
CA LEU A 73 5.92 0.87 -9.72
C LEU A 73 6.69 -0.02 -10.68
N SER A 74 8.03 0.12 -10.68
CA SER A 74 8.89 -0.89 -11.29
C SER A 74 8.79 -2.22 -10.55
N LYS A 75 9.08 -3.32 -11.23
CA LYS A 75 9.05 -4.68 -10.65
C LYS A 75 9.77 -4.80 -9.30
N GLN A 76 10.94 -4.15 -9.17
CA GLN A 76 11.72 -4.18 -7.93
C GLN A 76 11.02 -3.38 -6.81
N GLN A 77 10.41 -2.25 -7.13
CA GLN A 77 9.63 -1.45 -6.18
C GLN A 77 8.36 -2.20 -5.74
N SER A 78 7.70 -2.92 -6.66
CA SER A 78 6.54 -3.76 -6.34
C SER A 78 6.89 -4.90 -5.39
N GLU A 79 8.01 -5.59 -5.63
CA GLU A 79 8.51 -6.64 -4.73
C GLU A 79 8.85 -6.09 -3.34
N LEU A 80 9.50 -4.92 -3.27
CA LEU A 80 9.84 -4.27 -2.01
C LEU A 80 8.58 -3.87 -1.23
N LEU A 81 7.63 -3.21 -1.89
CA LEU A 81 6.35 -2.82 -1.30
C LEU A 81 5.62 -4.04 -0.73
N ALA A 82 5.49 -5.10 -1.51
CA ALA A 82 4.81 -6.31 -1.06
C ALA A 82 5.55 -7.02 0.09
N SER A 83 6.88 -6.93 0.15
CA SER A 83 7.68 -7.40 1.28
C SER A 83 7.38 -6.61 2.56
N GLU A 84 7.36 -5.28 2.48
CA GLU A 84 7.03 -4.40 3.62
C GLU A 84 5.59 -4.65 4.11
N LEU A 85 4.62 -4.72 3.20
CA LEU A 85 3.22 -5.01 3.54
C LEU A 85 3.08 -6.38 4.23
N LYS A 86 3.83 -7.39 3.79
CA LYS A 86 3.85 -8.70 4.43
C LYS A 86 4.53 -8.67 5.79
N GLN A 87 5.63 -7.93 5.94
CA GLN A 87 6.31 -7.73 7.21
C GLN A 87 5.41 -7.03 8.24
N TRP A 88 4.57 -6.10 7.80
CA TRP A 88 3.58 -5.43 8.65
C TRP A 88 2.34 -6.28 8.93
N ASN A 89 2.26 -7.50 8.41
CA ASN A 89 1.08 -8.36 8.48
C ASN A 89 -0.17 -7.62 7.97
N LEU A 90 -0.08 -6.95 6.82
CA LEU A 90 -1.24 -6.29 6.18
C LEU A 90 -1.78 -7.07 4.98
N VAL A 91 -1.15 -8.21 4.68
CA VAL A 91 -1.45 -9.04 3.51
C VAL A 91 -1.93 -10.40 3.98
N LYS A 92 -2.88 -11.01 3.25
CA LYS A 92 -3.31 -12.38 3.53
C LYS A 92 -2.17 -13.39 3.41
N ALA A 93 -2.23 -14.48 4.18
CA ALA A 93 -1.16 -15.46 4.29
C ALA A 93 -0.85 -16.21 2.97
N ASP A 94 -1.84 -16.31 2.09
CA ASP A 94 -1.78 -16.97 0.78
C ASP A 94 -1.14 -16.11 -0.32
N VAL A 95 -0.86 -14.83 -0.04
CA VAL A 95 -0.29 -13.93 -1.04
C VAL A 95 1.18 -14.24 -1.31
N ARG A 96 1.50 -14.30 -2.61
CA ARG A 96 2.80 -14.67 -3.13
C ARG A 96 3.48 -13.44 -3.73
N ILE A 97 4.45 -12.89 -2.99
CA ILE A 97 5.27 -11.74 -3.45
C ILE A 97 6.04 -12.09 -4.73
N THR A 98 6.46 -13.34 -4.90
CA THR A 98 7.23 -13.75 -6.08
C THR A 98 6.44 -13.71 -7.38
N SER A 99 5.11 -13.48 -7.35
CA SER A 99 4.27 -13.39 -8.55
C SER A 99 4.76 -12.29 -9.50
N PHE A 100 5.28 -11.18 -8.99
CA PHE A 100 5.91 -10.13 -9.81
C PHE A 100 7.12 -10.62 -10.61
N ARG A 101 7.76 -11.72 -10.19
CA ARG A 101 8.90 -12.30 -10.90
C ARG A 101 8.50 -12.95 -12.21
N THR A 102 7.38 -13.65 -12.18
CA THR A 102 6.92 -14.52 -13.27
C THR A 102 5.78 -13.91 -14.09
N TRP A 103 5.17 -12.80 -13.65
CA TRP A 103 4.00 -12.23 -14.32
C TRP A 103 4.22 -11.98 -15.83
N ASN A 104 5.38 -11.46 -16.20
CA ASN A 104 5.67 -11.20 -17.62
C ASN A 104 6.05 -12.46 -18.42
N GLN A 105 6.29 -13.61 -17.78
CA GLN A 105 6.72 -14.83 -18.49
C GLN A 105 5.62 -15.37 -19.40
N ASP A 106 4.38 -15.38 -18.92
CA ASP A 106 3.24 -15.88 -19.69
C ASP A 106 3.00 -15.00 -20.93
N PHE A 107 3.24 -13.70 -20.78
CA PHE A 107 3.14 -12.74 -21.88
C PHE A 107 4.35 -12.73 -22.81
N ALA A 108 5.53 -13.14 -22.34
CA ALA A 108 6.78 -13.04 -23.10
C ALA A 108 6.71 -13.75 -24.46
N SER A 109 5.93 -14.83 -24.57
CA SER A 109 5.73 -15.56 -25.83
C SER A 109 5.05 -14.75 -26.94
N PHE A 110 4.26 -13.73 -26.58
CA PHE A 110 3.55 -12.87 -27.54
C PHE A 110 4.35 -11.67 -28.00
N PHE A 111 5.53 -11.42 -27.42
CA PHE A 111 6.37 -10.27 -27.74
C PHE A 111 7.73 -10.72 -28.27
N ASN A 112 8.28 -9.96 -29.22
CA ASN A 112 9.63 -10.16 -29.72
C ASN A 112 10.40 -8.84 -29.67
N MET A 113 11.73 -8.93 -29.57
CA MET A 113 12.64 -7.80 -29.62
C MET A 113 13.57 -7.95 -30.82
N GLU A 114 13.48 -7.03 -31.78
CA GLU A 114 14.36 -6.98 -32.94
C GLU A 114 14.86 -5.55 -33.14
N ASN A 115 16.16 -5.35 -33.38
CA ASN A 115 16.75 -4.02 -33.59
C ASN A 115 16.41 -2.97 -32.51
N ARG A 116 16.30 -3.40 -31.24
CA ARG A 116 15.86 -2.59 -30.09
C ARG A 116 14.39 -2.12 -30.14
N LEU A 117 13.59 -2.69 -31.04
CA LEU A 117 12.14 -2.49 -31.10
C LEU A 117 11.44 -3.70 -30.46
N PHE A 118 10.53 -3.44 -29.53
CA PHE A 118 9.63 -4.45 -28.97
C PHE A 118 8.31 -4.40 -29.71
N TYR A 119 7.84 -5.54 -30.21
CA TYR A 119 6.55 -5.63 -30.88
C TYR A 119 5.81 -6.91 -30.50
N CYS A 120 4.48 -6.86 -30.54
CA CYS A 120 3.64 -8.03 -30.36
C CYS A 120 3.61 -8.83 -31.67
N THR A 121 4.00 -10.11 -31.62
CA THR A 121 4.03 -10.99 -32.79
C THR A 121 2.64 -11.50 -33.16
N THR A 122 1.78 -11.70 -32.15
CA THR A 122 0.47 -12.33 -32.31
C THR A 122 -0.58 -11.58 -31.50
N VAL A 123 -1.11 -10.50 -32.06
CA VAL A 123 -2.13 -9.66 -31.41
C VAL A 123 -3.39 -10.49 -31.08
N SER A 124 -3.91 -11.25 -32.05
CA SER A 124 -5.08 -12.12 -31.82
C SER A 124 -4.86 -13.15 -30.72
N GLY A 125 -3.64 -13.71 -30.63
CA GLY A 125 -3.26 -14.69 -29.62
C GLY A 125 -3.23 -14.07 -28.22
N LEU A 126 -2.71 -12.84 -28.11
CA LEU A 126 -2.71 -12.08 -26.87
C LEU A 126 -4.14 -11.80 -26.38
N PHE A 127 -5.02 -11.29 -27.25
CA PHE A 127 -6.42 -11.02 -26.87
C PHE A 127 -7.18 -12.31 -26.50
N THR A 128 -6.96 -13.39 -27.24
CA THR A 128 -7.54 -14.70 -26.92
C THR A 128 -7.06 -15.20 -25.55
N PHE A 129 -5.77 -15.07 -25.25
CA PHE A 129 -5.19 -15.43 -23.95
C PHE A 129 -5.78 -14.61 -22.80
N LEU A 130 -6.06 -13.32 -23.04
CA LEU A 130 -6.71 -12.44 -22.08
C LEU A 130 -8.24 -12.65 -21.97
N GLY A 131 -8.83 -13.51 -22.80
CA GLY A 131 -10.27 -13.80 -22.80
C GLY A 131 -11.13 -12.73 -23.47
N PHE A 132 -10.54 -11.87 -24.30
CA PHE A 132 -11.27 -10.82 -25.02
C PHE A 132 -11.52 -11.22 -26.48
N PRO A 133 -12.70 -10.91 -27.05
CA PRO A 133 -12.94 -11.09 -28.48
C PRO A 133 -12.04 -10.13 -29.27
N HIS A 134 -11.37 -10.63 -30.30
CA HIS A 134 -10.54 -9.83 -31.19
C HIS A 134 -11.05 -9.91 -32.62
N ASN A 135 -11.46 -8.77 -33.18
CA ASN A 135 -11.79 -8.64 -34.58
C ASN A 135 -10.70 -7.79 -35.28
N PRO A 136 -9.85 -8.38 -36.13
CA PRO A 136 -8.77 -7.65 -36.80
C PRO A 136 -9.25 -6.71 -37.93
N SER A 137 -10.56 -6.66 -38.19
CA SER A 137 -11.18 -5.88 -39.27
C SER A 137 -12.10 -4.77 -38.79
N ASP A 138 -12.14 -4.49 -37.49
CA ASP A 138 -12.84 -3.34 -36.88
C ASP A 138 -11.88 -2.16 -36.69
#